data_AF-A0A967CNY6-F1
#
_entry.id   AF-A0A967CNY6-F1
#
_cell.length_a   1.000
_cell.length_b   1.000
_cell.length_c   1.000
_cell.angle_alpha   90.00
_cell.angle_beta   90.00
_cell.angle_gamma   90.00
#
_symmetry.space_group_name_H-M   'P 1'
#
loop_
_entity.id
_entity.type
_entity.pdbx_description
1 polymer ?
#
loop_
_entity_poly.entity_id
_entity_poly.type
_entity_poly.pdbx_seq_one_letter_code
_entity_poly.pdbx_strand_id
1 'polypeptide(L)'
;MCQLLGMNSRLPASLTLSFTGFSQRGGCTDHHADGWGMAFFESDASAPGKGVRYFVDKESAATSPIAQMLRNYPIKSHNVIAHVRKATVGEVKLENSHPFVRELWGRYWVFAHNGDLKHFAPALHGSFKPVGNTDSEWAFCWLLQELAKSHAGVPSVDELSRTLAELVPQITRHGSFNFLLSNGQALWAHASTKLCYLVREHPFPEVQLRDEDLKVDLAEFNGPDDRLAIVVTEPLTTNEEWTALVPGALMCFVDGSPLEVAPAPSRLEPAPPLSQPLA
;
A
#
# COMPACT_ATOMS: atom_id res chain seq x y z
N MET A 1 1.23 0.94 -17.83
CA MET A 1 1.63 1.73 -16.64
C MET A 1 1.74 0.73 -15.50
N CYS A 2 2.65 0.86 -14.54
CA CYS A 2 2.66 -0.12 -13.43
C CYS A 2 1.29 -0.15 -12.73
N GLN A 3 0.93 -1.29 -12.14
CA GLN A 3 -0.34 -1.48 -11.45
C GLN A 3 -0.06 -1.72 -9.97
N LEU A 4 -0.75 -0.98 -9.09
CA LEU A 4 -0.76 -1.18 -7.65
C LEU A 4 -2.03 -1.90 -7.26
N LEU A 5 -1.93 -2.78 -6.26
CA LEU A 5 -3.06 -3.39 -5.57
C LEU A 5 -2.75 -3.44 -4.08
N GLY A 6 -3.64 -2.87 -3.28
CA GLY A 6 -3.62 -2.91 -1.83
C GLY A 6 -4.93 -3.49 -1.31
N MET A 7 -4.86 -4.24 -0.21
CA MET A 7 -6.03 -4.64 0.55
C MET A 7 -5.79 -4.39 2.04
N ASN A 8 -6.79 -3.84 2.71
CA ASN A 8 -6.91 -3.82 4.16
C ASN A 8 -8.25 -4.43 4.57
N SER A 9 -8.29 -5.33 5.56
CA SER A 9 -9.52 -6.00 5.96
C SER A 9 -9.66 -6.18 7.48
N ARG A 10 -10.91 -6.22 7.94
CA ARG A 10 -11.26 -6.42 9.35
C ARG A 10 -10.91 -7.81 9.85
N LEU A 11 -11.28 -8.84 9.09
CA LEU A 11 -10.91 -10.23 9.32
C LEU A 11 -9.95 -10.70 8.21
N PRO A 12 -9.14 -11.76 8.44
CA PRO A 12 -8.23 -12.27 7.42
C PRO A 12 -8.98 -12.68 6.14
N ALA A 13 -8.84 -11.88 5.08
CA ALA A 13 -9.54 -12.08 3.83
C ALA A 13 -8.63 -12.75 2.79
N SER A 14 -9.24 -13.52 1.89
CA SER A 14 -8.52 -14.11 0.77
C SER A 14 -8.39 -13.13 -0.38
N LEU A 15 -7.18 -13.03 -0.93
CA LEU A 15 -6.90 -12.22 -2.12
C LEU A 15 -6.82 -13.04 -3.40
N THR A 16 -7.10 -14.35 -3.37
CA THR A 16 -6.92 -15.23 -4.55
C THR A 16 -7.68 -14.71 -5.76
N LEU A 17 -8.93 -14.25 -5.59
CA LEU A 17 -9.77 -13.72 -6.68
C LEU A 17 -9.19 -12.43 -7.28
N SER A 18 -8.78 -11.48 -6.45
CA SER A 18 -8.20 -10.22 -6.91
C SER A 18 -6.81 -10.43 -7.51
N PHE A 19 -6.03 -11.39 -7.00
CA PHE A 19 -4.72 -11.71 -7.59
C PHE A 19 -4.84 -12.38 -8.94
N THR A 20 -5.82 -13.27 -9.15
CA THR A 20 -6.03 -13.91 -10.46
C THR A 20 -6.24 -12.84 -11.54
N GLY A 21 -7.23 -11.95 -11.37
CA GLY A 21 -7.46 -10.84 -12.30
C GLY A 21 -6.28 -9.86 -12.40
N PHE A 22 -5.63 -9.53 -11.27
CA PHE A 22 -4.47 -8.63 -11.26
C PHE A 22 -3.24 -9.23 -11.96
N SER A 23 -3.02 -10.54 -11.86
CA SER A 23 -1.90 -11.24 -12.48
C SER A 23 -2.01 -11.29 -14.00
N GLN A 24 -3.22 -11.25 -14.56
CA GLN A 24 -3.44 -11.15 -16.00
C GLN A 24 -2.87 -9.85 -16.57
N ARG A 25 -2.98 -8.75 -15.82
CA ARG A 25 -2.38 -7.45 -16.19
C ARG A 25 -0.85 -7.49 -16.22
N GLY A 26 -0.23 -8.52 -15.64
CA GLY A 26 1.21 -8.76 -15.65
C GLY A 26 1.73 -9.56 -16.84
N GLY A 27 1.11 -9.44 -18.03
CA GLY A 27 1.65 -9.98 -19.28
C GLY A 27 0.65 -10.71 -20.20
N CYS A 28 -0.57 -11.01 -19.73
CA CYS A 28 -1.60 -11.69 -20.53
C CYS A 28 -2.62 -10.72 -21.16
N THR A 29 -3.05 -9.70 -20.44
CA THR A 29 -4.04 -8.70 -20.91
C THR A 29 -3.45 -7.29 -21.12
N ASP A 30 -2.24 -7.03 -20.59
CA ASP A 30 -1.50 -5.78 -20.78
C ASP A 30 0.02 -6.07 -20.94
N HIS A 31 0.76 -5.16 -21.57
CA HIS A 31 2.19 -5.30 -21.90
C HIS A 31 3.12 -5.10 -20.67
N HIS A 32 2.80 -5.65 -19.50
CA HIS A 32 3.59 -5.49 -18.26
C HIS A 32 4.38 -6.76 -17.96
N ALA A 33 5.58 -6.87 -18.53
CA ALA A 33 6.40 -8.09 -18.44
C ALA A 33 7.65 -7.92 -17.56
N ASP A 34 7.82 -6.77 -16.89
CA ASP A 34 9.11 -6.35 -16.32
C ASP A 34 9.23 -6.61 -14.81
N GLY A 35 8.51 -7.62 -14.31
CA GLY A 35 8.53 -8.06 -12.91
C GLY A 35 7.21 -7.84 -12.17
N TRP A 36 7.07 -8.55 -11.05
CA TRP A 36 5.92 -8.43 -10.17
C TRP A 36 6.33 -8.75 -8.73
N GLY A 37 5.47 -8.42 -7.79
CA GLY A 37 5.60 -8.90 -6.44
C GLY A 37 4.35 -8.74 -5.62
N MET A 38 4.32 -9.46 -4.51
CA MET A 38 3.26 -9.45 -3.53
C MET A 38 3.87 -9.64 -2.13
N ALA A 39 3.39 -8.86 -1.18
CA ALA A 39 3.65 -9.05 0.23
C ALA A 39 2.35 -9.04 1.02
N PHE A 40 2.25 -9.91 2.01
CA PHE A 40 1.11 -10.00 2.89
C PHE A 40 1.53 -10.35 4.32
N PHE A 41 0.78 -9.83 5.29
CA PHE A 41 1.02 -10.05 6.71
C PHE A 41 0.31 -11.32 7.17
N GLU A 42 1.06 -12.29 7.67
CA GLU A 42 0.46 -13.50 8.23
C GLU A 42 -0.18 -13.18 9.58
N SER A 43 -1.41 -13.66 9.76
CA SER A 43 -2.14 -13.58 11.01
C SER A 43 -2.71 -14.94 11.36
N ASP A 44 -2.55 -15.35 12.62
CA ASP A 44 -3.16 -16.55 13.17
C ASP A 44 -4.54 -16.27 13.81
N ALA A 45 -4.99 -15.00 13.83
CA ALA A 45 -6.18 -14.58 14.57
C ALA A 45 -6.83 -13.30 14.02
N SER A 46 -7.67 -12.66 14.84
CA SER A 46 -8.41 -11.42 14.53
C SER A 46 -7.55 -10.14 14.52
N ALA A 47 -6.28 -10.23 14.92
CA ALA A 47 -5.38 -9.08 14.96
C ALA A 47 -4.27 -9.22 13.91
N PRO A 48 -3.88 -8.15 13.20
CA PRO A 48 -2.82 -8.25 12.21
C PRO A 48 -1.49 -8.70 12.81
N GLY A 49 -0.92 -9.76 12.26
CA GLY A 49 0.38 -10.26 12.69
C GLY A 49 1.54 -9.36 12.22
N LYS A 50 2.73 -9.69 12.71
CA LYS A 50 3.97 -8.97 12.40
C LYS A 50 4.81 -9.66 11.32
N GLY A 51 4.55 -10.95 11.06
CA GLY A 51 5.26 -11.71 10.04
C GLY A 51 4.81 -11.30 8.65
N VAL A 52 5.75 -11.15 7.73
CA VAL A 52 5.46 -10.86 6.31
C VAL A 52 5.99 -12.01 5.47
N ARG A 53 5.14 -12.53 4.59
CA ARG A 53 5.58 -13.28 3.42
C ARG A 53 5.61 -12.34 2.25
N TYR A 54 6.73 -12.29 1.56
CA TYR A 54 6.90 -11.48 0.37
C TYR A 54 7.54 -12.32 -0.74
N PHE A 55 7.00 -12.15 -1.94
CA PHE A 55 7.43 -12.82 -3.15
C PHE A 55 7.64 -11.74 -4.19
N VAL A 56 8.82 -11.72 -4.79
CA VAL A 56 9.17 -10.82 -5.88
C VAL A 56 9.80 -11.64 -6.98
N ASP A 57 9.51 -11.26 -8.21
CA ASP A 57 10.11 -11.84 -9.39
C ASP A 57 10.45 -10.74 -10.39
N LYS A 58 11.48 -10.98 -11.19
CA LYS A 58 11.84 -10.15 -12.34
C LYS A 58 11.14 -10.62 -13.62
N GLU A 59 10.68 -11.87 -13.65
CA GLU A 59 9.87 -12.41 -14.74
C GLU A 59 8.45 -11.85 -14.72
N SER A 60 7.74 -11.98 -15.84
CA SER A 60 6.32 -11.63 -15.94
C SER A 60 5.46 -12.49 -14.99
N ALA A 61 4.44 -11.88 -14.39
CA ALA A 61 3.48 -12.60 -13.52
C ALA A 61 2.69 -13.67 -14.28
N ALA A 62 2.59 -13.57 -15.61
CA ALA A 62 1.92 -14.55 -16.45
C ALA A 62 2.68 -15.88 -16.50
N THR A 63 4.02 -15.83 -16.55
CA THR A 63 4.89 -17.01 -16.76
C THR A 63 5.65 -17.44 -15.51
N SER A 64 5.70 -16.61 -14.47
CA SER A 64 6.43 -16.91 -13.23
C SER A 64 5.84 -18.14 -12.51
N PRO A 65 6.66 -19.18 -12.22
CA PRO A 65 6.22 -20.32 -11.42
C PRO A 65 5.78 -19.93 -10.00
N ILE A 66 6.38 -18.86 -9.45
CA ILE A 66 6.00 -18.33 -8.13
C ILE A 66 4.60 -17.72 -8.20
N ALA A 67 4.27 -17.01 -9.29
CA ALA A 67 2.93 -16.47 -9.49
C ALA A 67 1.90 -17.61 -9.61
N GLN A 68 2.24 -18.67 -10.36
CA GLN A 68 1.39 -19.86 -10.48
C GLN A 68 1.16 -20.54 -9.13
N MET A 69 2.19 -20.65 -8.29
CA MET A 69 2.05 -21.16 -6.92
C MET A 69 1.10 -20.28 -6.10
N LEU A 70 1.27 -18.95 -6.13
CA LEU A 70 0.44 -18.02 -5.36
C LEU A 70 -1.04 -18.05 -5.77
N ARG A 71 -1.36 -18.30 -7.04
CA ARG A 71 -2.76 -18.48 -7.49
C ARG A 71 -3.47 -19.63 -6.77
N ASN A 72 -2.73 -20.66 -6.37
CA ASN A 72 -3.27 -21.82 -5.66
C ASN A 72 -2.96 -21.78 -4.15
N TYR A 73 -2.27 -20.74 -3.67
CA TYR A 73 -1.91 -20.61 -2.27
C TYR A 73 -3.07 -19.95 -1.50
N PRO A 74 -3.57 -20.54 -0.40
CA PRO A 74 -4.63 -19.94 0.40
C PRO A 74 -4.06 -18.79 1.22
N ILE A 75 -3.96 -17.61 0.61
CA ILE A 75 -3.53 -16.39 1.29
C ILE A 75 -4.72 -15.91 2.13
N LYS A 76 -4.51 -15.73 3.44
CA LYS A 76 -5.44 -15.01 4.32
C LYS A 76 -4.67 -13.95 5.09
N SER A 77 -5.04 -12.69 4.93
CA SER A 77 -4.31 -11.59 5.52
C SER A 77 -5.23 -10.39 5.79
N HIS A 78 -4.85 -9.59 6.78
CA HIS A 78 -5.46 -8.26 7.00
C HIS A 78 -4.88 -7.19 6.08
N ASN A 79 -3.64 -7.34 5.63
CA ASN A 79 -2.94 -6.37 4.81
C ASN A 79 -2.18 -7.06 3.68
N VAL A 80 -2.41 -6.62 2.45
CA VAL A 80 -1.74 -7.13 1.26
C VAL A 80 -1.33 -5.94 0.39
N ILE A 81 -0.11 -5.98 -0.13
CA ILE A 81 0.37 -5.05 -1.14
C ILE A 81 0.98 -5.88 -2.28
N ALA A 82 0.47 -5.67 -3.48
CA ALA A 82 0.98 -6.25 -4.71
C ALA A 82 1.27 -5.17 -5.74
N HIS A 83 2.23 -5.48 -6.61
CA HIS A 83 2.68 -4.58 -7.65
C HIS A 83 3.03 -5.37 -8.91
N VAL A 84 2.54 -4.91 -10.06
CA VAL A 84 2.95 -5.39 -11.38
C VAL A 84 3.73 -4.28 -12.07
N ARG A 85 4.97 -4.59 -12.45
CA ARG A 85 5.94 -3.62 -12.99
C ARG A 85 5.88 -3.58 -14.52
N LYS A 86 5.89 -2.35 -15.03
CA LYS A 86 6.33 -2.00 -16.38
C LYS A 86 7.56 -1.10 -16.23
N ALA A 87 8.75 -1.61 -16.52
CA ALA A 87 9.99 -0.94 -16.19
C ALA A 87 10.16 0.34 -17.02
N THR A 88 10.09 1.50 -16.35
CA THR A 88 10.40 2.82 -16.92
C THR A 88 11.74 3.36 -16.40
N VAL A 89 12.11 3.00 -15.17
CA VAL A 89 13.35 3.40 -14.49
C VAL A 89 13.98 2.20 -13.79
N GLY A 90 15.32 2.10 -13.87
CA GLY A 90 16.13 1.02 -13.29
C GLY A 90 16.12 -0.27 -14.11
N GLU A 91 17.22 -1.02 -14.06
CA GLU A 91 17.32 -2.32 -14.74
C GLU A 91 16.30 -3.33 -14.19
N VAL A 92 15.89 -4.29 -15.02
CA VAL A 92 15.02 -5.40 -14.62
C VAL A 92 15.82 -6.38 -13.77
N LYS A 93 15.87 -6.09 -12.47
CA LYS A 93 16.59 -6.82 -11.43
C LYS A 93 15.69 -7.04 -10.23
N LEU A 94 15.95 -8.11 -9.48
CA LEU A 94 15.10 -8.52 -8.36
C LEU A 94 15.09 -7.46 -7.24
N GLU A 95 16.25 -6.88 -6.94
CA GLU A 95 16.42 -5.80 -5.96
C GLU A 95 15.72 -4.48 -6.36
N ASN A 96 15.23 -4.39 -7.60
CA ASN A 96 14.46 -3.26 -8.12
C ASN A 96 12.95 -3.59 -8.26
N SER A 97 12.52 -4.79 -7.87
CA SER A 97 11.13 -5.23 -7.93
C SER A 97 10.39 -4.88 -6.64
N HIS A 98 9.23 -4.23 -6.79
CA HIS A 98 8.29 -3.98 -5.70
C HIS A 98 7.51 -5.25 -5.30
N PRO A 99 6.98 -5.31 -4.05
CA PRO A 99 7.16 -4.33 -2.98
C PRO A 99 8.51 -4.44 -2.26
N PHE A 100 8.98 -3.34 -1.69
CA PHE A 100 10.13 -3.31 -0.80
C PHE A 100 9.71 -3.62 0.63
N VAL A 101 10.55 -4.36 1.38
CA VAL A 101 10.31 -4.73 2.78
C VAL A 101 11.48 -4.34 3.66
N ARG A 102 11.23 -3.63 4.76
CA ARG A 102 12.25 -3.23 5.74
C ARG A 102 11.69 -3.26 7.16
N GLU A 103 12.55 -3.43 8.15
CA GLU A 103 12.16 -3.41 9.55
C GLU A 103 12.31 -1.99 10.12
N LEU A 104 11.32 -1.54 10.90
CA LEU A 104 11.38 -0.37 11.77
C LEU A 104 10.48 -0.59 12.99
N TRP A 105 11.04 -0.38 14.19
CA TRP A 105 10.38 -0.51 15.51
C TRP A 105 9.79 -1.89 15.81
N GLY A 106 10.50 -2.95 15.43
CA GLY A 106 10.08 -4.34 15.60
C GLY A 106 8.93 -4.76 14.68
N ARG A 107 8.72 -4.06 13.55
CA ARG A 107 7.68 -4.35 12.56
C ARG A 107 8.24 -4.27 11.15
N TYR A 108 7.79 -5.17 10.28
CA TYR A 108 8.03 -5.06 8.85
C TYR A 108 7.13 -3.99 8.24
N TRP A 109 7.74 -3.13 7.44
CA TRP A 109 7.11 -2.15 6.58
C TRP A 109 7.22 -2.62 5.14
N VAL A 110 6.12 -2.56 4.43
CA VAL A 110 5.97 -2.97 3.04
C VAL A 110 5.58 -1.75 2.23
N PHE A 111 6.28 -1.48 1.13
CA PHE A 111 6.07 -0.31 0.29
C PHE A 111 6.08 -0.66 -1.20
N ALA A 112 5.10 -0.14 -1.94
CA ALA A 112 5.05 -0.22 -3.39
C ALA A 112 4.76 1.16 -3.98
N HIS A 113 5.52 1.55 -4.99
CA HIS A 113 5.40 2.85 -5.64
C HIS A 113 5.20 2.71 -7.16
N ASN A 114 4.28 3.51 -7.69
CA ASN A 114 4.03 3.67 -9.11
C ASN A 114 4.15 5.15 -9.48
N GLY A 115 5.26 5.49 -10.11
CA GLY A 115 5.61 6.86 -10.44
C GLY A 115 7.06 6.97 -10.86
N ASP A 116 7.55 8.20 -10.91
CA ASP A 116 8.89 8.52 -11.40
C ASP A 116 9.33 9.84 -10.76
N LEU A 117 10.34 9.76 -9.90
CA LEU A 117 10.85 10.87 -9.10
C LEU A 117 12.14 11.41 -9.72
N LYS A 118 12.07 12.64 -10.23
CA LYS A 118 13.19 13.31 -10.88
C LYS A 118 14.17 13.88 -9.88
N HIS A 119 15.43 13.50 -10.04
CA HIS A 119 16.55 13.98 -9.22
C HIS A 119 16.33 13.81 -7.72
N PHE A 120 15.55 12.79 -7.34
CA PHE A 120 15.28 12.49 -5.93
C PHE A 120 16.46 11.70 -5.34
N ALA A 121 17.36 12.42 -4.68
CA ALA A 121 18.56 11.87 -4.05
C ALA A 121 18.70 12.44 -2.63
N PRO A 122 17.80 12.06 -1.69
CA PRO A 122 17.85 12.58 -0.34
C PRO A 122 19.08 12.06 0.42
N ALA A 123 19.52 12.83 1.41
CA ALA A 123 20.53 12.36 2.34
C ALA A 123 19.95 11.27 3.26
N LEU A 124 20.50 10.07 3.16
CA LEU A 124 20.15 8.94 4.03
C LEU A 124 21.20 8.76 5.13
N HIS A 125 20.76 8.65 6.39
CA HIS A 125 21.62 8.17 7.46
C HIS A 125 21.71 6.65 7.40
N GLY A 126 22.85 6.10 7.83
CA GLY A 126 23.26 4.73 7.49
C GLY A 126 22.33 3.59 7.93
N SER A 127 21.28 3.86 8.72
CA SER A 127 20.28 2.88 9.17
C SER A 127 19.36 2.40 8.06
N PHE A 128 19.05 3.24 7.06
CA PHE A 128 18.21 2.89 5.92
C PHE A 128 18.96 3.18 4.64
N LYS A 129 19.38 2.12 3.94
CA LYS A 129 20.14 2.21 2.68
C LYS A 129 19.47 1.36 1.62
N PRO A 130 19.21 1.89 0.41
CA PRO A 130 18.67 1.10 -0.68
C PRO A 130 19.64 -0.03 -1.04
N VAL A 131 19.09 -1.17 -1.43
CA VAL A 131 19.85 -2.31 -1.96
C VAL A 131 19.98 -2.18 -3.48
N GLY A 132 18.87 -1.85 -4.13
CA GLY A 132 18.79 -1.56 -5.55
C GLY A 132 19.13 -0.10 -5.85
N ASN A 133 18.70 0.35 -7.03
CA ASN A 133 19.01 1.68 -7.55
C ASN A 133 17.78 2.46 -8.03
N THR A 134 16.58 2.01 -7.66
CA THR A 134 15.34 2.71 -8.01
C THR A 134 15.11 3.89 -7.09
N ASP A 135 14.66 5.01 -7.67
CA ASP A 135 14.11 6.17 -6.95
C ASP A 135 13.06 5.79 -5.89
N SER A 136 12.30 4.75 -6.19
CA SER A 136 11.25 4.17 -5.35
C SER A 136 11.81 3.63 -4.03
N GLU A 137 12.92 2.88 -4.08
CA GLU A 137 13.56 2.37 -2.86
C GLU A 137 14.25 3.49 -2.08
N TRP A 138 14.82 4.49 -2.76
CA TRP A 138 15.36 5.69 -2.13
C TRP A 138 14.27 6.44 -1.36
N ALA A 139 13.08 6.61 -1.95
CA ALA A 139 11.93 7.23 -1.29
C ALA A 139 11.45 6.42 -0.08
N PHE A 140 11.43 5.09 -0.19
CA PHE A 140 11.07 4.24 0.94
C PHE A 140 12.06 4.35 2.10
N CYS A 141 13.37 4.28 1.80
CA CYS A 141 14.42 4.44 2.82
C CYS A 141 14.33 5.81 3.51
N TRP A 142 14.09 6.87 2.74
CA TRP A 142 13.95 8.21 3.28
C TRP A 142 12.71 8.33 4.18
N LEU A 143 11.54 7.81 3.75
CA LEU A 143 10.32 7.81 4.57
C LEU A 143 10.55 7.10 5.91
N LEU A 144 11.15 5.91 5.92
CA LEU A 144 11.44 5.19 7.17
C LEU A 144 12.41 5.94 8.07
N GLN A 145 13.41 6.58 7.48
CA GLN A 145 14.34 7.44 8.22
C GLN A 145 13.61 8.61 8.89
N GLU A 146 12.76 9.34 8.16
CA GLU A 146 12.07 10.50 8.73
C GLU A 146 11.05 10.08 9.78
N LEU A 147 10.36 8.95 9.58
CA LEU A 147 9.51 8.34 10.62
C LEU A 147 10.32 8.01 11.88
N ALA A 148 11.50 7.40 11.73
CA ALA A 148 12.39 7.04 12.85
C ALA A 148 12.96 8.27 13.58
N LYS A 149 13.11 9.41 12.91
CA LYS A 149 13.52 10.68 13.54
C LYS A 149 12.37 11.32 14.33
N SER A 150 11.15 11.25 13.79
CA SER A 150 9.98 11.88 14.40
C SER A 150 9.47 11.13 15.62
N HIS A 151 9.71 9.81 15.72
CA HIS A 151 9.13 8.98 16.77
C HIS A 151 10.13 7.99 17.37
N ALA A 152 10.09 7.82 18.70
CA ALA A 152 10.97 6.90 19.43
C ALA A 152 10.56 5.42 19.32
N GLY A 153 9.35 5.13 18.82
CA GLY A 153 8.76 3.81 18.68
C GLY A 153 7.50 3.89 17.80
N VAL A 154 6.76 2.78 17.67
CA VAL A 154 5.55 2.74 16.83
C VAL A 154 4.49 3.70 17.40
N PRO A 155 4.11 4.78 16.69
CA PRO A 155 3.03 5.67 17.10
C PRO A 155 1.66 5.03 16.86
N SER A 156 0.58 5.72 17.25
CA SER A 156 -0.76 5.37 16.79
C SER A 156 -0.88 5.53 15.28
N VAL A 157 -1.86 4.85 14.67
CA VAL A 157 -2.14 4.98 13.23
C VAL A 157 -2.49 6.43 12.86
N ASP A 158 -3.21 7.16 13.72
CA ASP A 158 -3.54 8.57 13.50
C ASP A 158 -2.29 9.44 13.44
N GLU A 159 -1.37 9.27 14.39
CA GLU A 159 -0.15 10.06 14.48
C GLU A 159 0.81 9.74 13.33
N LEU A 160 0.90 8.47 12.94
CA LEU A 160 1.61 8.05 11.73
C LEU A 160 1.01 8.68 10.48
N SER A 161 -0.32 8.72 10.36
CA SER A 161 -1.00 9.32 9.22
C SER A 161 -0.72 10.81 9.09
N ARG A 162 -0.69 11.53 10.22
CA ARG A 162 -0.30 12.96 10.26
C ARG A 162 1.16 13.17 9.86
N THR A 163 2.07 12.37 10.41
CA THR A 163 3.49 12.45 10.06
C THR A 163 3.71 12.18 8.57
N LEU A 164 3.06 11.14 8.01
CA LEU A 164 3.12 10.85 6.59
C LEU A 164 2.54 12.01 5.74
N ALA A 165 1.44 12.62 6.17
CA ALA A 165 0.84 13.77 5.48
C ALA A 165 1.80 14.98 5.39
N GLU A 166 2.70 15.16 6.37
CA GLU A 166 3.74 16.20 6.35
C GLU A 166 4.95 15.82 5.47
N LEU A 167 5.31 14.53 5.44
CA LEU A 167 6.49 14.04 4.71
C LEU A 167 6.24 13.88 3.21
N VAL A 168 5.09 13.33 2.81
CA VAL A 168 4.77 12.99 1.42
C VAL A 168 4.88 14.20 0.46
N PRO A 169 4.43 15.42 0.81
CA PRO A 169 4.60 16.59 -0.05
C PRO A 169 6.04 16.95 -0.40
N GLN A 170 7.02 16.50 0.39
CA GLN A 170 8.44 16.73 0.08
C GLN A 170 8.90 15.84 -1.08
N ILE A 171 8.36 14.63 -1.18
CA ILE A 171 8.68 13.67 -2.25
C ILE A 171 7.94 14.04 -3.53
N THR A 172 6.65 14.38 -3.44
CA THR A 172 5.80 14.66 -4.62
C THR A 172 6.25 15.87 -5.44
N ARG A 173 7.07 16.77 -4.86
CA ARG A 173 7.74 17.86 -5.60
C ARG A 173 8.68 17.36 -6.69
N HIS A 174 9.14 16.12 -6.60
CA HIS A 174 10.06 15.51 -7.54
C HIS A 174 9.35 14.73 -8.66
N GLY A 175 8.06 14.46 -8.56
CA GLY A 175 7.33 13.74 -9.60
C GLY A 175 6.07 13.04 -9.10
N SER A 176 5.54 12.15 -9.94
CA SER A 176 4.39 11.33 -9.55
C SER A 176 4.80 10.32 -8.48
N PHE A 177 3.99 10.20 -7.43
CA PHE A 177 4.27 9.36 -6.27
C PHE A 177 3.01 8.63 -5.81
N ASN A 178 2.42 7.78 -6.67
CA ASN A 178 1.35 6.90 -6.19
C ASN A 178 2.00 5.79 -5.35
N PHE A 179 1.59 5.59 -4.11
CA PHE A 179 2.16 4.51 -3.31
C PHE A 179 1.13 3.81 -2.43
N LEU A 180 1.50 2.59 -2.05
CA LEU A 180 0.91 1.82 -0.97
C LEU A 180 1.98 1.55 0.08
N LEU A 181 1.66 1.76 1.35
CA LEU A 181 2.54 1.54 2.49
C LEU A 181 1.76 0.81 3.58
N SER A 182 2.37 -0.18 4.22
CA SER A 182 1.75 -0.86 5.37
C SER A 182 2.81 -1.36 6.35
N ASN A 183 2.51 -1.30 7.64
CA ASN A 183 3.28 -1.94 8.71
C ASN A 183 2.51 -3.12 9.36
N GLY A 184 1.45 -3.57 8.69
CA GLY A 184 0.52 -4.58 9.13
C GLY A 184 -0.65 -4.04 9.95
N GLN A 185 -0.58 -2.83 10.52
CA GLN A 185 -1.70 -2.27 11.31
C GLN A 185 -2.70 -1.50 10.46
N ALA A 186 -2.22 -0.84 9.42
CA ALA A 186 -3.02 -0.05 8.49
C ALA A 186 -2.44 -0.15 7.08
N LEU A 187 -3.23 0.29 6.09
CA LEU A 187 -2.78 0.52 4.73
C LEU A 187 -2.87 2.01 4.44
N TRP A 188 -1.75 2.64 4.14
CA TRP A 188 -1.70 4.01 3.64
C TRP A 188 -1.58 4.00 2.13
N ALA A 189 -2.41 4.81 1.47
CA ALA A 189 -2.44 4.97 0.03
C ALA A 189 -2.36 6.45 -0.33
N HIS A 190 -1.41 6.82 -1.19
CA HIS A 190 -1.31 8.17 -1.72
C HIS A 190 -1.50 8.17 -3.23
N ALA A 191 -2.25 9.14 -3.74
CA ALA A 191 -2.48 9.33 -5.15
C ALA A 191 -1.87 10.65 -5.62
N SER A 192 -0.87 10.61 -6.50
CA SER A 192 -0.48 11.78 -7.31
C SER A 192 -1.20 11.83 -8.65
N THR A 193 -1.60 10.67 -9.18
CA THR A 193 -2.35 10.56 -10.44
C THR A 193 -3.61 9.71 -10.23
N LYS A 194 -3.71 8.55 -10.88
CA LYS A 194 -4.86 7.65 -10.77
C LYS A 194 -4.63 6.60 -9.68
N LEU A 195 -5.50 6.62 -8.69
CA LEU A 195 -5.70 5.54 -7.75
C LEU A 195 -7.20 5.56 -7.38
N CYS A 196 -7.79 4.40 -7.16
CA CYS A 196 -9.16 4.28 -6.74
C CYS A 196 -9.28 3.24 -5.63
N TYR A 197 -10.33 3.33 -4.84
CA TYR A 197 -10.64 2.35 -3.83
C TYR A 197 -12.11 1.96 -3.86
N LEU A 198 -12.37 0.83 -3.21
CA LEU A 198 -13.68 0.22 -3.05
C LEU A 198 -13.71 -0.35 -1.63
N VAL A 199 -14.82 -0.20 -0.94
CA VAL A 199 -15.10 -0.92 0.31
C VAL A 199 -16.18 -1.96 0.01
N ARG A 200 -15.89 -3.23 0.31
CA ARG A 200 -16.86 -4.31 0.28
C ARG A 200 -17.19 -4.69 1.72
N GLU A 201 -18.48 -4.73 2.02
CA GLU A 201 -19.04 -5.14 3.30
C GLU A 201 -20.39 -5.82 3.07
N HIS A 202 -20.90 -6.51 4.08
CA HIS A 202 -22.19 -7.18 3.99
C HIS A 202 -23.34 -6.18 3.75
N PRO A 203 -24.31 -6.48 2.84
CA PRO A 203 -24.42 -7.69 2.04
C PRO A 203 -23.49 -7.70 0.83
N PHE A 204 -22.79 -8.82 0.62
CA PHE A 204 -21.81 -8.97 -0.46
C PHE A 204 -22.49 -9.26 -1.80
N PRO A 205 -22.16 -8.50 -2.88
CA PRO A 205 -22.75 -8.71 -4.20
C PRO A 205 -22.00 -9.76 -5.03
N GLU A 206 -22.65 -10.22 -6.11
CA GLU A 206 -21.94 -10.85 -7.23
C GLU A 206 -21.08 -9.80 -7.96
N VAL A 207 -19.81 -10.11 -8.18
CA VAL A 207 -18.87 -9.24 -8.89
C VAL A 207 -18.44 -9.85 -10.22
N GLN A 208 -18.29 -9.02 -11.23
CA GLN A 208 -17.79 -9.39 -12.55
C GLN A 208 -16.39 -8.80 -12.73
N LEU A 209 -15.40 -9.68 -12.87
CA LEU A 209 -14.03 -9.25 -13.13
C LEU A 209 -13.95 -8.57 -14.50
N ARG A 210 -13.10 -7.55 -14.59
CA ARG A 210 -12.90 -6.80 -15.83
C ARG A 210 -11.93 -7.49 -16.79
N ASP A 211 -10.92 -8.14 -16.23
CA ASP A 211 -9.82 -8.74 -16.98
C ASP A 211 -10.04 -10.23 -17.29
N GLU A 212 -11.14 -10.80 -16.79
CA GLU A 212 -11.58 -12.18 -17.07
C GLU A 212 -13.11 -12.23 -17.17
N ASP A 213 -13.66 -13.06 -18.04
CA ASP A 213 -15.11 -13.33 -18.13
C ASP A 213 -15.59 -14.23 -16.96
N LEU A 214 -15.26 -13.83 -15.73
CA LEU A 214 -15.58 -14.54 -14.50
C LEU A 214 -16.50 -13.70 -13.63
N LYS A 215 -17.58 -14.33 -13.18
CA LYS A 215 -18.49 -13.83 -12.15
C LYS A 215 -18.25 -14.58 -10.86
N VAL A 216 -18.26 -13.86 -9.74
CA VAL A 216 -18.02 -14.43 -8.42
C VAL A 216 -19.03 -13.89 -7.44
N ASP A 217 -19.76 -14.78 -6.78
CA ASP A 217 -20.59 -14.40 -5.64
C ASP A 217 -19.71 -14.23 -4.40
N LEU A 218 -19.54 -12.99 -3.95
CA LEU A 218 -18.71 -12.70 -2.79
C LEU A 218 -19.35 -13.20 -1.48
N ALA A 219 -20.67 -13.45 -1.45
CA ALA A 219 -21.35 -13.97 -0.25
C ALA A 219 -20.95 -15.43 0.05
N GLU A 220 -20.43 -16.18 -0.93
CA GLU A 220 -19.90 -17.54 -0.71
C GLU A 220 -18.60 -17.55 0.10
N PHE A 221 -17.88 -16.42 0.14
CA PHE A 221 -16.55 -16.32 0.74
C PHE A 221 -16.48 -15.40 1.96
N ASN A 222 -17.52 -14.62 2.22
CA ASN A 222 -17.53 -13.58 3.25
C ASN A 222 -18.82 -13.66 4.08
N GLY A 223 -18.69 -13.45 5.39
CA GLY A 223 -19.78 -13.39 6.36
C GLY A 223 -20.15 -11.95 6.77
N PRO A 224 -21.18 -11.79 7.61
CA PRO A 224 -21.71 -10.47 7.99
C PRO A 224 -20.72 -9.51 8.66
N ASP A 225 -19.68 -10.05 9.31
CA ASP A 225 -18.64 -9.27 9.99
C ASP A 225 -17.44 -8.93 9.09
N ASP A 226 -17.40 -9.48 7.86
CA ASP A 226 -16.32 -9.22 6.93
C ASP A 226 -16.44 -7.83 6.31
N ARG A 227 -15.29 -7.17 6.22
CA ARG A 227 -15.14 -5.89 5.54
C ARG A 227 -13.74 -5.75 4.99
N LEU A 228 -13.63 -5.27 3.77
CA LEU A 228 -12.38 -5.12 3.05
C LEU A 228 -12.37 -3.85 2.19
N ALA A 229 -11.31 -3.07 2.35
CA ALA A 229 -10.97 -1.97 1.47
C ALA A 229 -9.94 -2.46 0.46
N ILE A 230 -10.22 -2.28 -0.83
CA ILE A 230 -9.32 -2.60 -1.94
C ILE A 230 -8.90 -1.28 -2.58
N VAL A 231 -7.60 -1.08 -2.80
CA VAL A 231 -7.02 0.10 -3.44
C VAL A 231 -6.26 -0.33 -4.69
N VAL A 232 -6.55 0.25 -5.85
CA VAL A 232 -5.93 -0.13 -7.13
C VAL A 232 -5.65 1.07 -8.03
N THR A 233 -4.69 0.93 -8.95
CA THR A 233 -4.46 1.94 -10.00
C THR A 233 -5.68 2.09 -10.92
N GLU A 234 -6.28 0.97 -11.34
CA GLU A 234 -7.46 0.92 -12.21
C GLU A 234 -8.47 -0.14 -11.74
N PRO A 235 -9.79 0.13 -11.82
CA PRO A 235 -10.85 -0.78 -11.38
C PRO A 235 -10.69 -2.22 -11.88
N LEU A 236 -10.84 -3.19 -10.99
CA LEU A 236 -10.74 -4.63 -11.29
C LEU A 236 -12.07 -5.25 -11.72
N THR A 237 -13.18 -4.55 -11.53
CA THR A 237 -14.54 -5.04 -11.78
C THR A 237 -15.33 -4.03 -12.61
N THR A 238 -16.38 -4.50 -13.27
CA THR A 238 -17.22 -3.68 -14.16
C THR A 238 -18.57 -3.31 -13.55
N ASN A 239 -19.00 -4.02 -12.51
CA ASN A 239 -20.31 -3.88 -11.88
C ASN A 239 -20.23 -3.42 -10.42
N GLU A 240 -19.15 -2.73 -10.03
CA GLU A 240 -18.98 -2.10 -8.72
C GLU A 240 -18.61 -0.62 -8.89
N GLU A 241 -18.98 0.20 -7.91
CA GLU A 241 -18.61 1.61 -7.88
C GLU A 241 -17.26 1.81 -7.21
N TRP A 242 -16.26 2.21 -7.99
CA TRP A 242 -14.92 2.54 -7.51
C TRP A 242 -14.81 4.04 -7.25
N THR A 243 -14.37 4.40 -6.05
CA THR A 243 -14.15 5.80 -5.66
C THR A 243 -12.73 6.22 -6.04
N ALA A 244 -12.60 7.21 -6.93
CA ALA A 244 -11.29 7.76 -7.28
C ALA A 244 -10.71 8.58 -6.11
N LEU A 245 -9.43 8.37 -5.80
CA LEU A 245 -8.70 9.23 -4.86
C LEU A 245 -8.41 10.57 -5.53
N VAL A 246 -8.56 11.65 -4.75
CA VAL A 246 -8.17 12.99 -5.19
C VAL A 246 -6.64 13.05 -5.31
N PRO A 247 -6.07 13.56 -6.42
CA PRO A 247 -4.64 13.81 -6.52
C PRO A 247 -4.11 14.69 -5.37
N GLY A 248 -3.01 14.27 -4.75
CA GLY A 248 -2.43 14.82 -3.53
C GLY A 248 -2.98 14.24 -2.23
N ALA A 249 -4.04 13.41 -2.27
CA ALA A 249 -4.61 12.82 -1.08
C ALA A 249 -3.77 11.66 -0.56
N LEU A 250 -3.57 11.62 0.76
CA LEU A 250 -3.11 10.47 1.53
C LEU A 250 -4.31 9.92 2.30
N MET A 251 -4.71 8.68 2.00
CA MET A 251 -5.75 7.95 2.72
C MET A 251 -5.13 6.86 3.59
N CYS A 252 -5.76 6.60 4.73
CA CYS A 252 -5.42 5.49 5.61
C CYS A 252 -6.62 4.55 5.71
N PHE A 253 -6.39 3.24 5.67
CA PHE A 253 -7.42 2.23 5.83
C PHE A 253 -7.12 1.34 7.04
N VAL A 254 -8.13 1.14 7.89
CA VAL A 254 -8.08 0.29 9.09
C VAL A 254 -9.35 -0.54 9.15
N ASP A 255 -9.22 -1.84 9.45
CA ASP A 255 -10.32 -2.80 9.50
C ASP A 255 -11.24 -2.74 8.26
N GLY A 256 -10.67 -2.53 7.08
CA GLY A 256 -11.41 -2.45 5.81
C GLY A 256 -12.21 -1.16 5.60
N SER A 257 -11.99 -0.12 6.40
CA SER A 257 -12.65 1.19 6.24
C SER A 257 -11.63 2.32 6.07
N PRO A 258 -11.94 3.36 5.27
CA PRO A 258 -11.16 4.59 5.27
C PRO A 258 -11.24 5.26 6.65
N LEU A 259 -10.09 5.68 7.16
CA LEU A 259 -9.97 6.40 8.41
C LEU A 259 -10.10 7.90 8.14
N GLU A 260 -11.09 8.54 8.78
CA GLU A 260 -11.17 10.00 8.79
C GLU A 260 -10.13 10.55 9.76
N VAL A 261 -9.03 11.08 9.21
CA VAL A 261 -8.02 11.75 10.04
C VAL A 261 -8.58 13.11 10.46
N ALA A 262 -8.93 13.25 11.74
CA ALA A 262 -9.35 14.54 12.28
C ALA A 262 -8.26 15.59 11.99
N PRO A 263 -8.65 16.79 11.50
CA PRO A 263 -7.69 17.86 11.19
C PRO A 263 -6.81 18.13 12.42
N ALA A 264 -5.52 18.36 12.19
CA ALA A 264 -4.59 18.67 13.26
C ALA A 264 -5.16 19.83 14.10
N PRO A 265 -5.15 19.76 15.45
CA PRO A 265 -5.55 20.90 16.26
C PRO A 265 -4.68 22.08 15.84
N SER A 266 -5.32 23.20 15.49
CA SER A 266 -4.62 24.45 15.22
C SER A 266 -3.68 24.71 16.39
N ARG A 267 -2.40 25.01 16.11
CA ARG A 267 -1.39 25.34 17.12
C ARG A 267 -2.06 26.17 18.23
N LEU A 268 -2.02 25.64 19.45
CA LEU A 268 -2.46 26.33 20.66
C LEU A 268 -1.98 27.78 20.59
N GLU A 269 -2.92 28.72 20.67
CA GLU A 269 -2.60 30.13 20.81
C GLU A 269 -1.62 30.28 21.99
N PRO A 270 -0.61 31.16 21.86
CA PRO A 270 0.40 31.33 22.90
C PRO A 270 -0.29 31.66 24.22
N ALA A 271 0.08 30.91 25.27
CA ALA A 271 -0.45 31.11 26.61
C ALA A 271 -0.34 32.59 27.02
N PRO A 272 -1.39 33.18 27.64
CA PRO A 272 -1.35 34.57 28.06
C PRO A 272 -0.18 34.79 29.03
N PRO A 273 0.50 35.94 28.95
CA PRO A 273 1.67 36.21 29.78
C PRO A 273 1.29 36.14 31.26
N LEU A 274 2.13 35.45 32.05
CA LEU A 274 1.99 35.35 33.50
C LEU A 274 1.96 36.76 34.10
N SER A 275 0.85 37.10 34.73
CA SER A 275 0.68 38.33 35.50
C SER A 275 1.73 38.39 36.61
N GLN A 276 2.53 39.45 36.60
CA GLN A 276 3.54 39.72 37.63
C GLN A 276 2.87 39.86 39.02
N PRO A 277 3.50 39.37 40.10
CA PRO A 277 2.97 39.55 41.43
C PRO A 277 3.02 41.03 41.83
N LEU A 278 1.88 41.57 42.23
CA LEU A 278 1.77 42.88 42.88
C LEU A 278 2.59 42.85 44.18
N ALA A 279 3.49 43.82 44.32
CA ALA A 279 4.21 44.14 45.54
C ALA A 279 3.30 44.85 46.55
#